data_AF-A0A379LVT2-F1
#
_entry.id   AF-A0A379LVT2-F1
#
_cell.length_a   1.000
_cell.length_b   1.000
_cell.length_c   1.000
_cell.angle_alpha   90.00
_cell.angle_beta   90.00
_cell.angle_gamma   90.00
#
_symmetry.space_group_name_H-M   'P 1'
#
loop_
_entity.id
_entity.type
_entity.pdbx_description
1 polymer ?
#
loop_
_entity_poly.entity_id
_entity_poly.type
_entity_poly.pdbx_seq_one_letter_code
_entity_poly.pdbx_strand_id
1 'polypeptide(L)' 'MIVDCFAGRSVDAKRRLYREITERLEVLGIPADHVTVIVRDIPAASWGIRGGQAACDVDLGFTVDV' A
#
# COMPACT_ATOMS: atom_id res chain seq x y z
N MET A 1 -11.06 2.60 4.37
CA MET A 1 -9.77 2.07 4.86
C MET A 1 -8.62 2.85 4.24
N ILE A 2 -7.54 3.05 4.99
CA ILE A 2 -6.34 3.76 4.54
C ILE A 2 -5.17 2.77 4.51
N VAL A 3 -4.38 2.80 3.44
CA VAL A 3 -3.15 2.02 3.29
C VAL A 3 -1.99 3.00 3.10
N ASP A 4 -1.07 3.01 4.07
CA ASP A 4 0.19 3.74 3.95
C ASP A 4 1.25 2.83 3.35
N CYS A 5 1.89 3.28 2.28
CA CYS A 5 2.95 2.52 1.63
C CYS A 5 4.05 3.41 1.08
N PHE A 6 5.21 2.82 0.83
CA PHE A 6 6.27 3.49 0.08
C PHE A 6 5.76 3.92 -1.30
N ALA A 7 6.04 5.18 -1.64
CA ALA A 7 5.84 5.72 -2.98
C ALA A 7 6.69 4.96 -4.01
N GLY A 8 6.13 4.71 -5.19
CA GLY A 8 6.81 4.04 -6.32
C GLY A 8 5.94 3.02 -7.06
N ARG A 9 4.88 2.51 -6.41
CA ARG A 9 3.94 1.57 -7.04
C ARG A 9 3.16 2.21 -8.18
N SER A 10 3.07 1.50 -9.29
CA SER A 10 2.25 1.83 -10.46
C SER A 10 0.77 1.89 -10.12
N VAL A 11 0.04 2.58 -11.00
CA VAL A 11 -1.42 2.65 -10.91
C VAL A 11 -2.05 1.26 -11.04
N ASP A 12 -1.47 0.36 -11.83
CA ASP A 12 -1.99 -1.00 -12.00
C ASP A 12 -1.81 -1.86 -10.76
N ALA A 13 -0.69 -1.73 -10.05
CA ALA A 13 -0.50 -2.37 -8.74
C ALA A 13 -1.57 -1.91 -7.74
N LYS A 14 -1.86 -0.60 -7.71
CA LYS A 14 -2.89 -0.01 -6.86
C LYS A 14 -4.30 -0.48 -7.22
N ARG A 15 -4.66 -0.52 -8.51
CA ARG A 15 -5.94 -1.06 -8.99
C ARG A 15 -6.15 -2.50 -8.53
N ARG A 16 -5.10 -3.32 -8.63
CA ARG A 16 -5.11 -4.70 -8.17
C ARG A 16 -5.39 -4.77 -6.66
N LEU A 17 -4.72 -3.95 -5.86
CA LEU A 17 -4.93 -3.88 -4.42
C LEU A 17 -6.40 -3.59 -4.06
N TYR A 18 -7.03 -2.58 -4.68
CA TYR A 18 -8.41 -2.22 -4.36
C TYR A 18 -9.38 -3.37 -4.66
N ARG A 19 -9.24 -3.98 -5.84
CA ARG A 19 -10.06 -5.11 -6.27
C ARG A 19 -9.91 -6.30 -5.32
N GLU A 20 -8.68 -6.67 -5.02
CA GLU A 20 -8.36 -7.81 -4.15
C GLU A 20 -8.87 -7.61 -2.70
N ILE A 21 -8.88 -6.36 -2.23
CA ILE A 21 -9.49 -6.01 -0.94
C ILE A 21 -11.00 -6.20 -0.99
N THR A 22 -11.68 -5.61 -1.99
CA THR A 22 -13.14 -5.68 -2.07
C THR A 22 -13.64 -7.11 -2.26
N GLU A 23 -12.98 -7.90 -3.11
CA GLU A 23 -13.31 -9.32 -3.33
C GLU A 23 -13.20 -10.15 -2.03
N ARG A 24 -12.16 -9.91 -1.21
CA ARG A 24 -12.01 -10.62 0.08
C ARG A 24 -13.04 -10.20 1.12
N LEU A 25 -13.46 -8.93 1.10
CA LEU A 25 -14.47 -8.41 2.03
C LEU A 25 -15.89 -8.84 1.64
N GLU A 26 -16.17 -9.01 0.34
CA GLU A 26 -17.45 -9.54 -0.16
C GLU A 26 -17.73 -10.94 0.38
N VAL A 27 -16.71 -11.80 0.47
CA VAL A 27 -16.84 -13.15 1.07
C VAL A 27 -17.27 -13.08 2.54
N LEU A 28 -16.99 -11.97 3.23
CA LEU A 28 -17.41 -11.72 4.61
C LEU A 28 -18.76 -10.98 4.71
N GLY A 29 -19.46 -10.79 3.59
CA GLY A 29 -20.77 -10.14 3.53
C GLY A 29 -20.73 -8.61 3.44
N ILE A 30 -19.58 -8.02 3.07
CA ILE A 30 -19.42 -6.56 2.90
C ILE A 30 -19.41 -6.26 1.39
N PRO A 31 -20.46 -5.65 0.83
CA PRO A 31 -20.50 -5.28 -0.59
C PRO A 31 -19.33 -4.38 -1.01
N ALA A 32 -18.80 -4.56 -2.23
CA ALA A 32 -17.66 -3.77 -2.71
C ALA A 32 -17.93 -2.27 -2.77
N ASP A 33 -19.16 -1.86 -3.09
CA ASP A 33 -19.58 -0.46 -3.16
C ASP A 33 -19.72 0.21 -1.78
N HIS A 34 -19.64 -0.56 -0.69
CA HIS A 34 -19.58 -0.04 0.67
C HIS A 34 -18.14 0.20 1.16
N VAL A 35 -17.13 -0.08 0.32
CA VAL A 35 -15.71 -0.02 0.70
C VAL A 35 -14.98 1.07 -0.08
N THR A 36 -14.49 2.07 0.64
CA THR A 36 -13.53 3.06 0.09
C THR A 36 -12.12 2.72 0.53
N VAL A 37 -11.19 2.61 -0.42
CA VAL A 37 -9.75 2.41 -0.17
C VAL A 37 -8.98 3.66 -0.58
N ILE A 38 -8.17 4.20 0.34
CA ILE A 38 -7.28 5.32 0.09
C ILE A 38 -5.84 4.81 0.24
N VAL A 39 -5.02 4.95 -0.81
CA VAL A 39 -3.58 4.68 -0.74
C VAL A 39 -2.83 5.99 -0.59
N ARG A 40 -1.98 6.08 0.43
CA ARG A 40 -1.06 7.20 0.62
C ARG A 40 0.35 6.73 0.26
N ASP A 41 0.86 7.29 -0.83
CA ASP A 41 2.24 7.11 -1.26
C ASP A 41 3.13 8.06 -0.47
N ILE A 42 3.87 7.51 0.49
CA ILE A 42 4.76 8.29 1.34
C ILE A 42 6.19 8.05 0.86
N PRO A 43 6.97 9.10 0.56
CA PRO A 43 8.37 8.96 0.16
C PRO A 43 9.17 8.15 1.17
N ALA A 44 10.07 7.26 0.73
CA ALA A 44 10.86 6.42 1.63
C ALA A 44 11.68 7.23 2.66
N ALA A 45 12.13 8.44 2.28
CA ALA A 45 12.83 9.36 3.19
C ALA A 45 11.98 9.82 4.39
N SER A 46 10.65 9.70 4.31
CA SER A 46 9.72 10.09 5.38
C SER A 46 9.36 8.94 6.32
N TRP A 47 10.02 7.78 6.21
CA TRP A 47 9.80 6.63 7.08
C TRP A 47 11.03 6.36 7.95
N GLY A 48 10.84 6.22 9.25
CA GLY A 48 11.85 5.69 10.16
C GLY A 48 11.67 4.18 10.35
N ILE A 49 12.68 3.39 9.99
CA ILE A 49 12.67 1.92 10.10
C ILE A 49 13.98 1.38 10.67
N ARG A 50 14.03 0.09 11.02
CA ARG A 50 15.26 -0.64 11.44
C ARG A 50 16.14 0.15 12.43
N GLY A 51 15.54 0.60 13.52
CA GLY A 51 16.26 1.35 14.57
C GLY A 51 16.42 2.85 14.28
N GLY A 52 15.55 3.45 13.48
CA GLY A 52 15.50 4.91 13.28
C GLY A 52 16.20 5.41 12.02
N GLN A 53 16.54 4.53 11.08
CA GLN A 53 17.11 4.89 9.79
C GLN A 53 16.00 5.32 8.82
N ALA A 54 16.28 6.29 7.96
CA ALA A 54 15.36 6.63 6.89
C ALA A 54 15.25 5.42 5.94
N ALA A 55 14.04 5.10 5.49
CA ALA A 55 13.85 3.89 4.68
C ALA A 55 14.56 3.96 3.32
N CYS A 56 14.89 5.15 2.82
CA CYS A 56 15.72 5.32 1.62
C CYS A 56 17.20 4.92 1.82
N ASP A 57 17.68 4.82 3.06
CA ASP A 57 19.09 4.54 3.38
C ASP A 57 19.35 3.04 3.61
N VAL A 58 18.33 2.19 3.49
CA VAL A 58 18.41 0.76 3.78
C VAL A 58 17.83 -0.07 2.63
N ASP A 59 18.45 -1.23 2.38
CA ASP A 59 17.88 -2.20 1.43
C ASP A 59 16.57 -2.78 1.98
N LEU A 60 15.45 -2.43 1.36
CA LEU A 60 14.11 -2.86 1.79
C LEU A 60 13.89 -4.37 1.63
N GLY A 61 14.69 -5.06 0.81
CA GLY A 61 14.53 -6.49 0.52
C GLY A 61 13.38 -6.80 -0.45
N PHE A 62 12.81 -5.78 -1.10
CA PHE A 62 11.80 -5.90 -2.16
C PHE A 62 11.79 -4.65 -3.04
N THR A 63 11.31 -4.81 -4.28
CA THR A 63 11.16 -3.69 -5.23
C THR A 63 9.90 -2.89 -4.91
N VAL A 64 10.04 -1.56 -4.82
CA VAL A 64 8.91 -0.64 -4.62
C VAL A 64 8.32 -0.16 -5.95
N ASP A 65 9.17 0.08 -6.95
CA ASP A 65 8.78 0.50 -8.29
C ASP A 65 8.32 -0.69 -9.12
N VAL A 66 7.00 -0.93 -9.13
CA VAL A 66 6.33 -2.03 -9.84
C VAL A 66 5.09 -1.56 -10.57
#